data_AF-A0AAE5UD55-F1
#
_entry.id   AF-A0AAE5UD55-F1
#
_cell.length_a   1.000
_cell.length_b   1.000
_cell.length_c   1.000
_cell.angle_alpha   90.00
_cell.angle_beta   90.00
_cell.angle_gamma   90.00
#
_symmetry.space_group_name_H-M   'P 1'
#
loop_
_entity.id
_entity.type
_entity.pdbx_description
1 polymer ?
#
loop_
_entity_poly.entity_id
_entity_poly.type
_entity_poly.pdbx_seq_one_letter_code
_entity_poly.pdbx_strand_id
1 'polypeptide(L)' 'MENNKDIRDAIGAAKLKQWQVADMYGLSEGNFSRMLRKELSLKKKEEIFTAIEKAKKEFKKVN' A
#
# COMPACT_ATOMS: atom_id res chain seq x y z
N MET A 1 1.38 -9.17 16.78
CA MET A 1 1.14 -7.75 16.44
C MET A 1 1.59 -7.53 15.02
N GLU A 2 0.66 -7.22 14.11
CA GLU A 2 1.02 -6.94 12.73
C GLU A 2 1.49 -5.48 12.63
N ASN A 3 2.76 -5.29 12.29
CA ASN A 3 3.28 -3.95 12.00
C ASN A 3 2.55 -3.35 10.79
N ASN A 4 2.30 -2.04 10.83
CA ASN A 4 1.68 -1.28 9.75
C ASN A 4 0.25 -1.73 9.38
N LYS A 5 -0.53 -2.13 10.38
CA LYS A 5 -1.94 -2.51 10.20
C LYS A 5 -2.76 -1.38 9.56
N ASP A 6 -2.46 -0.12 9.89
CA ASP A 6 -3.06 1.07 9.29
C ASP A 6 -3.00 1.07 7.75
N ILE A 7 -1.85 0.71 7.19
CA ILE A 7 -1.68 0.60 5.74
C ILE A 7 -2.52 -0.55 5.18
N ARG A 8 -2.50 -1.71 5.83
CA ARG A 8 -3.27 -2.89 5.37
C ARG A 8 -4.77 -2.63 5.38
N ASP A 9 -5.26 -1.99 6.43
CA ASP A 9 -6.66 -1.61 6.58
C ASP A 9 -7.06 -0.60 5.48
N ALA A 10 -6.21 0.39 5.17
CA ALA A 10 -6.45 1.33 4.09
C ALA A 10 -6.50 0.68 2.70
N ILE A 11 -5.62 -0.28 2.44
CA ILE A 11 -5.62 -1.08 1.20
C ILE A 11 -6.94 -1.86 1.09
N GLY A 12 -7.35 -2.54 2.17
CA GLY A 12 -8.60 -3.29 2.23
C GLY A 12 -9.84 -2.40 2.06
N ALA A 13 -9.87 -1.24 2.72
CA ALA A 13 -10.95 -0.26 2.61
C ALA A 13 -11.06 0.33 1.20
N ALA A 14 -9.93 0.50 0.51
CA ALA A 14 -9.89 0.92 -0.88
C ALA A 14 -10.25 -0.21 -1.87
N LYS A 15 -10.53 -1.44 -1.39
CA LYS A 15 -10.73 -2.66 -2.19
C LYS A 15 -9.57 -2.95 -3.15
N LEU A 16 -8.36 -2.55 -2.76
CA LEU A 16 -7.14 -2.78 -3.53
C LEU A 16 -6.43 -4.05 -3.04
N LYS A 17 -5.61 -4.62 -3.90
CA LYS A 17 -4.64 -5.67 -3.58
C LYS A 17 -3.29 -5.05 -3.24
N GLN A 18 -2.49 -5.74 -2.43
CA GLN A 18 -1.15 -5.26 -2.06
C GLN A 18 -0.25 -5.05 -3.28
N TRP A 19 -0.35 -5.93 -4.29
CA TRP A 19 0.42 -5.78 -5.53
C TRP A 19 0.06 -4.51 -6.32
N GLN A 20 -1.20 -4.05 -6.30
CA GLN A 20 -1.63 -2.83 -7.00
C GLN A 20 -1.00 -1.58 -6.38
N VAL A 21 -0.86 -1.59 -5.06
CA VAL A 21 -0.24 -0.50 -4.32
C VAL A 21 1.28 -0.55 -4.46
N ALA A 22 1.85 -1.77 -4.44
CA ALA A 22 3.27 -1.98 -4.67
C ALA A 22 3.70 -1.48 -6.06
N ASP A 23 2.91 -1.77 -7.09
CA ASP A 23 3.13 -1.31 -8.47
C ASP A 23 3.16 0.22 -8.54
N MET A 24 2.16 0.90 -7.96
CA MET A 24 2.11 2.36 -7.89
C MET A 24 3.20 2.99 -7.01
N TYR A 25 3.72 2.24 -6.04
CA TYR A 25 4.86 2.63 -5.22
C TYR A 25 6.21 2.38 -5.92
N GLY A 26 6.23 1.62 -7.02
CA GLY A 26 7.46 1.26 -7.75
C GLY A 26 8.22 0.09 -7.14
N LEU A 27 7.54 -0.80 -6.40
CA LEU A 27 8.11 -2.01 -5.83
C LEU A 27 7.36 -3.27 -6.27
N SER A 28 8.06 -4.40 -6.25
CA SER A 28 7.40 -5.70 -6.35
C SER A 28 6.60 -6.01 -5.08
N GLU A 29 5.51 -6.77 -5.21
CA GLU A 29 4.66 -7.20 -4.10
C GLU A 29 5.47 -7.86 -2.96
N GLY A 30 6.45 -8.71 -3.31
CA GLY A 30 7.31 -9.38 -2.33
C GLY A 30 8.15 -8.40 -1.51
N ASN A 31 8.70 -7.36 -2.15
CA ASN A 31 9.44 -6.30 -1.45
C ASN A 31 8.52 -5.45 -0.58
N PHE A 32 7.33 -5.12 -1.08
CA PHE A 32 6.33 -4.38 -0.34
C PHE A 32 5.85 -5.13 0.91
N SER A 33 5.51 -6.41 0.78
CA SER A 33 5.13 -7.26 1.93
C SER A 33 6.27 -7.40 2.95
N ARG A 34 7.52 -7.51 2.49
CA ARG A 34 8.70 -7.53 3.38
C ARG A 34 8.93 -6.20 4.08
N MET A 35 8.63 -5.08 3.42
CA MET A 35 8.69 -3.74 3.98
C MET A 35 7.63 -3.55 5.07
N LEU A 36 6.38 -3.96 4.84
CA LEU A 36 5.29 -3.86 5.81
C LEU A 36 5.49 -4.68 7.08
N ARG A 37 6.39 -5.68 7.07
CA ARG A 37 6.74 -6.45 8.28
C ARG A 37 7.69 -5.68 9.23
N LYS A 38 8.39 -4.66 8.74
CA LYS A 38 9.34 -3.85 9.52
C LYS A 38 8.67 -2.57 10.02
N GLU A 39 9.24 -1.95 11.06
CA GLU A 39 8.81 -0.62 11.48
C GLU A 39 9.10 0.40 10.36
N LEU A 40 8.08 1.17 9.98
CA LEU A 40 8.19 2.20 8.96
C LEU A 40 8.16 3.57 9.63
N SER A 41 9.15 4.39 9.27
CA SER A 41 9.13 5.82 9.59
C SER A 41 7.87 6.49 9.04
N LEU A 42 7.39 7.53 9.70
CA LEU A 42 6.19 8.29 9.31
C LEU A 42 6.21 8.69 7.82
N LYS A 43 7.34 9.21 7.33
CA LYS A 43 7.53 9.59 5.93
C LYS A 43 7.23 8.47 4.93
N LYS A 44 7.73 7.25 5.21
CA LYS A 44 7.48 6.08 4.36
C LYS A 44 6.00 5.70 4.37
N LYS A 45 5.33 5.83 5.51
CA LYS A 45 3.89 5.59 5.57
C LYS A 45 3.13 6.57 4.70
N GLU A 46 3.47 7.86 4.74
CA GLU A 46 2.84 8.89 3.89
C GLU A 46 3.03 8.62 2.39
N GLU A 47 4.22 8.18 1.98
CA GLU A 47 4.48 7.77 0.60
C GLU A 47 3.61 6.57 0.19
N ILE A 48 3.43 5.59 1.08
CA ILE A 48 2.57 4.43 0.84
C ILE A 48 1.10 4.85 0.77
N PHE A 49 0.61 5.72 1.66
CA PHE A 49 -0.75 6.26 1.58
C PHE A 49 -0.99 7.01 0.27
N THR A 50 0.01 7.76 -0.19
CA THR A 50 -0.03 8.42 -1.51
C THR A 50 -0.13 7.40 -2.63
N ALA A 51 0.63 6.30 -2.57
CA ALA A 51 0.54 5.21 -3.55
C ALA A 51 -0.84 4.51 -3.50
N ILE A 52 -1.43 4.32 -2.32
CA ILE A 52 -2.79 3.78 -2.16
C ILE A 52 -3.82 4.69 -2.84
N GLU A 53 -3.77 5.99 -2.62
CA GLU A 53 -4.71 6.92 -3.26
C GLU A 53 -4.52 7.00 -4.78
N LYS A 54 -3.28 6.89 -5.27
CA LYS A 54 -2.99 6.76 -6.70
C LYS A 54 -3.56 5.46 -7.28
N ALA A 55 -3.27 4.32 -6.64
CA ALA A 55 -3.80 3.01 -7.04
C ALA A 55 -5.33 3.01 -7.01
N LYS A 56 -5.94 3.61 -5.99
CA LYS A 56 -7.39 3.76 -5.89
C LYS A 56 -7.95 4.52 -7.08
N LYS A 57 -7.34 5.64 -7.50
CA LYS A 57 -7.80 6.39 -8.68
C LYS A 57 -7.63 5.61 -9.98
N GLU A 58 -6.52 4.89 -10.13
CA GLU A 58 -6.20 4.12 -11.32
C GLU A 58 -7.13 2.91 -11.47
N PHE A 59 -7.24 2.10 -10.42
CA PHE A 59 -8.00 0.85 -10.44
C PHE A 59 -9.50 1.03 -10.18
N LYS A 60 -9.95 2.13 -9.56
CA LYS A 60 -11.40 2.44 -9.44
C LYS A 60 -12.04 2.80 -10.77
N LYS A 61 -11.28 3.24 -11.77
CA LYS A 61 -11.81 3.51 -13.11
C LYS A 61 -12.04 2.24 -13.94
N VAL A 62 -11.42 1.13 -13.55
CA VAL A 62 -11.40 -0.12 -14.31
C VAL A 62 -12.53 -1.08 -13.89
N ASN A 63 -13.33 -0.73 -12.89
CA ASN A 63 -14.43 -1.55 -12.36
C ASN A 63 -15.71 -0.74 -12.18
#